data_AF-A0A345GUN0-F1
#
_entry.id   AF-A0A345GUN0-F1
#
_cell.length_a   1.000
_cell.length_b   1.000
_cell.length_c   1.000
_cell.angle_alpha   90.00
_cell.angle_beta   90.00
_cell.angle_gamma   90.00
#
_symmetry.space_group_name_H-M   'P 1'
#
loop_
_entity.id
_entity.type
_entity.pdbx_description
1 polymer ?
#
loop_
_entity_poly.entity_id
_entity_poly.type
_entity_poly.pdbx_seq_one_letter_code
_entity_poly.pdbx_strand_id
1 'polypeptide(L)'
;MKKFILLLFILSANVSVFAQELTDIKIIAQKQMEAYNSRNIETYAALFNDNVKVYDFPKTLRFEGKDKLIERYGKMFQNTPELYSFIEKRIVTDNKIIDQEKVIYTKGGTPKEFVVMYVVENQKIVEVYYIKR
;
A
#
# COMPACT_ATOMS: atom_id res chain seq x y z
N MET A 1 7.84 -36.99 25.16
CA MET A 1 6.48 -36.46 24.90
C MET A 1 6.36 -34.96 25.18
N LYS A 2 6.63 -34.44 26.39
CA LYS A 2 6.52 -32.99 26.70
C LYS A 2 7.37 -32.07 25.79
N LYS A 3 8.61 -32.46 25.46
CA LYS A 3 9.48 -31.71 24.52
C LYS A 3 8.95 -31.67 23.08
N PHE A 4 8.30 -32.74 22.62
CA PHE A 4 7.68 -32.81 21.29
C PHE A 4 6.42 -31.94 21.21
N ILE A 5 5.61 -31.93 22.26
CA ILE A 5 4.42 -31.06 22.37
C ILE A 5 4.84 -29.59 22.39
N LEU A 6 5.91 -29.23 23.12
CA LEU A 6 6.44 -27.86 23.15
C LEU A 6 6.96 -27.41 21.77
N LEU A 7 7.65 -28.29 21.04
CA LEU A 7 8.14 -27.97 19.69
C LEU A 7 6.98 -27.76 18.70
N LEU A 8 5.94 -28.60 18.78
CA LEU A 8 4.73 -28.48 17.96
C LEU A 8 3.99 -27.17 18.26
N PHE A 9 3.94 -26.77 19.53
CA PHE A 9 3.32 -25.51 19.96
C PHE A 9 4.09 -24.29 19.42
N ILE A 10 5.42 -24.29 19.53
CA ILE A 10 6.27 -23.22 18.96
C ILE A 10 6.08 -23.12 17.44
N LEU A 11 6.06 -24.25 16.73
CA LEU A 11 5.86 -24.24 15.28
C LEU A 11 4.49 -23.66 14.90
N SER A 12 3.42 -24.06 15.61
CA SER A 12 2.07 -23.55 15.38
C SER A 12 1.94 -22.04 15.64
N ALA A 13 2.58 -21.53 16.70
CA ALA A 13 2.54 -20.11 17.03
C ALA A 13 3.19 -19.25 15.94
N ASN A 14 4.32 -19.68 15.36
CA ASN A 14 5.00 -18.96 14.28
C ASN A 14 4.14 -18.88 13.01
N VAL A 15 3.45 -19.97 12.65
CA VAL A 15 2.55 -19.98 11.48
C VAL A 15 1.38 -19.00 11.66
N SER A 16 0.78 -18.96 12.85
CA SER A 16 -0.32 -18.03 13.14
C SER A 16 0.11 -16.56 13.09
N VAL A 17 1.29 -16.22 13.62
CA VAL A 17 1.81 -14.84 13.57
C VAL A 17 2.06 -14.40 12.14
N PHE A 18 2.67 -15.25 11.31
CA PHE A 18 2.91 -14.95 9.90
C PHE A 18 1.61 -14.75 9.10
N ALA A 19 0.62 -15.63 9.31
CA ALA A 19 -0.69 -15.50 8.67
C ALA A 19 -1.41 -14.20 9.10
N GLN A 20 -1.28 -13.81 10.37
CA GLN A 20 -1.82 -12.55 10.88
C GLN A 20 -1.13 -11.34 10.23
N GLU A 21 0.19 -11.34 10.13
CA GLU A 21 0.95 -10.25 9.50
C GLU A 21 0.55 -10.05 8.04
N LEU A 22 0.46 -11.12 7.24
CA LEU A 22 -0.04 -11.05 5.86
C LEU A 22 -1.47 -10.51 5.79
N THR A 23 -2.31 -10.85 6.76
CA THR A 23 -3.68 -10.33 6.85
C THR A 23 -3.68 -8.83 7.11
N ASP A 24 -2.85 -8.36 8.04
CA ASP A 24 -2.74 -6.94 8.39
C ASP A 24 -2.21 -6.10 7.21
N ILE A 25 -1.23 -6.62 6.48
CA ILE A 25 -0.66 -5.98 5.28
C ILE A 25 -1.73 -5.84 4.19
N LYS A 26 -2.50 -6.90 3.94
CA LYS A 26 -3.61 -6.85 2.96
C LYS A 26 -4.66 -5.82 3.35
N ILE A 27 -4.95 -5.68 4.65
CA ILE A 27 -5.88 -4.68 5.17
C ILE A 27 -5.34 -3.26 4.93
N ILE A 28 -4.05 -2.99 5.15
CA ILE A 28 -3.43 -1.68 4.89
C ILE A 28 -3.58 -1.29 3.42
N ALA A 29 -3.29 -2.22 2.52
CA ALA A 29 -3.39 -1.99 1.08
C ALA A 29 -4.84 -1.77 0.63
N GLN A 30 -5.81 -2.42 1.28
CA GLN A 30 -7.24 -2.18 1.02
C GLN A 30 -7.68 -0.80 1.53
N LYS A 31 -7.30 -0.43 2.77
CA LYS A 31 -7.57 0.89 3.35
C LYS A 31 -6.96 2.02 2.53
N GLN A 32 -5.78 1.81 1.95
CA GLN A 32 -5.12 2.79 1.09
C GLN A 32 -5.94 3.08 -0.16
N MET A 33 -6.46 2.04 -0.82
CA MET A 33 -7.32 2.16 -2.00
C MET A 33 -8.65 2.86 -1.66
N GLU A 34 -9.25 2.53 -0.52
CA GLU A 34 -10.48 3.19 -0.04
C GLU A 34 -10.26 4.67 0.29
N ALA A 35 -9.14 5.00 0.97
CA ALA A 35 -8.77 6.37 1.27
C ALA A 35 -8.47 7.17 -0.02
N TYR A 36 -7.82 6.55 -1.00
CA TYR A 36 -7.56 7.14 -2.30
C TYR A 36 -8.87 7.47 -3.04
N ASN A 37 -9.79 6.51 -3.12
CA ASN A 37 -11.08 6.68 -3.81
C ASN A 37 -12.03 7.64 -3.10
N SER A 38 -11.97 7.72 -1.77
CA SER A 38 -12.70 8.73 -1.00
C SER A 38 -12.04 10.11 -1.05
N ARG A 39 -10.85 10.23 -1.65
CA ARG A 39 -10.10 11.49 -1.79
C ARG A 39 -9.84 12.18 -0.44
N ASN A 40 -9.80 11.39 0.64
CA ASN A 40 -9.58 11.90 1.99
C ASN A 40 -8.08 11.88 2.30
N ILE A 41 -7.46 13.05 2.28
CA ILE A 41 -6.02 13.17 2.46
C ILE A 41 -5.56 12.76 3.87
N GLU A 42 -6.40 12.97 4.89
CA GLU A 42 -6.06 12.62 6.27
C GLU A 42 -6.02 11.10 6.46
N THR A 43 -7.06 10.39 6.00
CA THR A 43 -7.10 8.93 6.10
C THR A 43 -6.05 8.28 5.20
N TYR A 44 -5.77 8.88 4.04
CA TYR A 44 -4.72 8.43 3.14
C TYR A 44 -3.34 8.56 3.81
N ALA A 45 -2.98 9.76 4.26
CA ALA A 45 -1.68 10.04 4.88
C ALA A 45 -1.46 9.26 6.19
N ALA A 46 -2.53 8.95 6.93
CA ALA A 46 -2.45 8.15 8.15
C ALA A 46 -1.89 6.74 7.92
N LEU A 47 -1.94 6.21 6.70
CA LEU A 47 -1.40 4.88 6.37
C LEU A 47 0.11 4.87 6.10
N PHE A 48 0.72 6.05 5.94
CA PHE A 48 2.13 6.18 5.60
C PHE A 48 2.98 6.49 6.83
N ASN A 49 4.24 6.07 6.78
CA ASN A 49 5.27 6.47 7.72
C ASN A 49 5.61 7.96 7.52
N ASP A 50 6.07 8.64 8.59
CA ASP A 50 6.45 10.06 8.53
C ASP A 50 7.59 10.32 7.53
N ASN A 51 8.50 9.34 7.37
CA ASN A 51 9.65 9.39 6.46
C ASN A 51 9.43 8.52 5.21
N VAL A 52 8.17 8.33 4.77
CA VAL A 52 7.88 7.53 3.57
C VAL A 52 8.71 7.99 2.37
N LYS A 53 9.26 7.04 1.61
CA LYS A 53 9.98 7.32 0.37
C LYS A 53 9.21 6.83 -0.83
N VAL A 54 9.09 7.68 -1.85
CA VAL A 54 8.39 7.35 -3.10
C VAL A 54 9.38 7.38 -4.24
N TYR A 55 9.47 6.27 -4.97
CA TYR A 55 10.42 6.05 -6.04
C TYR A 55 9.73 5.78 -7.37
N ASP A 56 10.40 6.17 -8.45
CA ASP A 56 10.28 5.46 -9.72
C ASP A 56 11.24 4.26 -9.67
N PHE A 57 10.73 3.07 -10.00
CA PHE A 57 11.52 1.84 -9.97
C PHE A 57 12.71 1.92 -10.95
N PRO A 58 13.91 1.42 -10.59
CA PRO A 58 14.20 0.70 -9.36
C PRO A 58 14.44 1.57 -8.11
N LYS A 59 15.08 2.74 -8.21
CA LYS A 59 15.51 3.53 -7.03
C LYS A 59 15.61 5.03 -7.28
N THR A 60 14.89 5.58 -8.25
CA THR A 60 14.90 7.02 -8.49
C THR A 60 13.94 7.72 -7.53
N LEU A 61 14.47 8.42 -6.52
CA LEU A 61 13.64 9.10 -5.52
C LEU A 61 12.83 10.23 -6.17
N ARG A 62 11.49 10.16 -6.05
CA ARG A 62 10.57 11.22 -6.48
C ARG A 62 10.37 12.26 -5.38
N PHE A 63 10.13 11.78 -4.16
CA PHE A 63 10.06 12.59 -2.95
C PHE A 63 10.12 11.71 -1.71
N GLU A 64 10.32 12.37 -0.57
CA GLU A 64 10.36 11.76 0.75
C GLU A 64 9.58 12.63 1.74
N GLY A 65 8.95 11.99 2.72
CA GLY A 65 8.27 12.61 3.83
C GLY A 65 6.75 12.71 3.64
N LYS A 66 6.04 12.55 4.75
CA LYS A 66 4.57 12.61 4.81
C LYS A 66 4.03 13.99 4.41
N ASP A 67 4.73 15.07 4.72
CA ASP A 67 4.31 16.42 4.34
C ASP A 67 4.23 16.58 2.82
N LYS A 68 5.25 16.10 2.08
CA LYS A 68 5.26 16.11 0.61
C LYS A 68 4.19 15.17 0.03
N LEU A 69 3.91 14.06 0.71
CA LEU A 69 2.81 13.17 0.34
C LEU A 69 1.47 13.90 0.46
N ILE A 70 1.22 14.56 1.60
CA ILE A 70 0.01 15.33 1.87
C ILE A 70 -0.17 16.44 0.84
N GLU A 71 0.88 17.22 0.57
CA GLU A 71 0.84 18.30 -0.42
C GLU A 71 0.45 17.79 -1.81
N ARG A 72 1.13 16.74 -2.30
CA ARG A 72 0.95 16.21 -3.65
C ARG A 72 -0.42 15.55 -3.83
N TYR A 73 -0.77 14.62 -2.95
CA TYR A 73 -2.03 13.89 -3.06
C TYR A 73 -3.23 14.75 -2.65
N GLY A 74 -3.08 15.65 -1.68
CA GLY A 74 -4.12 16.60 -1.31
C GLY A 74 -4.47 17.51 -2.48
N LYS A 75 -3.47 18.08 -3.16
CA LYS A 75 -3.69 18.86 -4.37
C LYS A 75 -4.32 18.03 -5.49
N MET A 76 -3.90 16.78 -5.69
CA MET A 76 -4.51 15.91 -6.69
C MET A 76 -5.98 15.65 -6.38
N PHE A 77 -6.28 15.19 -5.16
CA PHE A 77 -7.63 14.89 -4.70
C PHE A 77 -8.59 16.08 -4.83
N GLN A 78 -8.13 17.31 -4.53
CA GLN A 78 -8.92 18.52 -4.72
C GLN A 78 -9.22 18.81 -6.20
N ASN A 79 -8.29 18.51 -7.10
CA ASN A 79 -8.39 18.84 -8.52
C ASN A 79 -9.03 17.73 -9.37
N THR A 80 -9.22 16.53 -8.84
CA THR A 80 -9.78 15.39 -9.58
C THR A 80 -11.05 14.86 -8.87
N PRO A 81 -12.18 15.58 -8.94
CA PRO A 81 -13.40 15.22 -8.22
C PRO A 81 -14.02 13.89 -8.68
N GLU A 82 -13.68 13.46 -9.89
CA GLU A 82 -14.16 12.20 -10.49
C GLU A 82 -13.12 11.08 -10.39
N LEU A 83 -12.08 11.25 -9.57
CA LEU A 83 -11.03 10.26 -9.38
C LEU A 83 -11.61 8.94 -8.85
N TYR A 84 -11.25 7.85 -9.51
CA TYR A 84 -11.55 6.51 -9.07
C TYR A 84 -10.44 5.55 -9.51
N SER A 85 -9.94 4.74 -8.59
CA SER A 85 -8.96 3.69 -8.83
C SER A 85 -9.55 2.32 -8.47
N PHE A 86 -9.12 1.28 -9.16
CA PHE A 86 -9.44 -0.10 -8.81
C PHE A 86 -8.27 -1.03 -9.12
N ILE A 87 -8.21 -2.12 -8.36
CA ILE A 87 -7.13 -3.11 -8.44
C ILE A 87 -7.58 -4.24 -9.35
N GLU A 88 -6.81 -4.49 -10.40
CA GLU A 88 -7.02 -5.65 -11.28
C GLU A 88 -6.39 -6.91 -10.69
N LYS A 89 -5.20 -6.76 -10.10
CA LYS A 89 -4.46 -7.87 -9.51
C LYS A 89 -3.63 -7.36 -8.34
N ARG A 90 -3.64 -8.13 -7.25
CA ARG A 90 -2.82 -7.90 -6.07
C ARG A 90 -1.95 -9.12 -5.81
N ILE A 91 -0.68 -8.88 -5.53
CA ILE A 91 0.25 -9.87 -4.98
C ILE A 91 0.68 -9.35 -3.61
N VAL A 92 0.63 -10.22 -2.60
CA VAL A 92 1.17 -9.93 -1.25
C VAL A 92 2.25 -10.95 -0.98
N THR A 93 3.44 -10.47 -0.62
CA THR A 93 4.59 -11.32 -0.29
C THR A 93 5.43 -10.65 0.79
N ASP A 94 5.70 -11.36 1.86
CA ASP A 94 6.33 -10.83 3.08
C ASP A 94 5.65 -9.50 3.47
N ASN A 95 6.45 -8.44 3.61
CA ASN A 95 6.03 -7.10 3.93
C ASN A 95 5.72 -6.22 2.71
N LYS A 96 5.46 -6.81 1.54
CA LYS A 96 5.30 -6.09 0.27
C LYS A 96 3.95 -6.39 -0.37
N ILE A 97 3.36 -5.37 -0.96
CA ILE A 97 2.18 -5.48 -1.83
C ILE A 97 2.58 -4.99 -3.21
N ILE A 98 2.14 -5.68 -4.26
CA ILE A 98 2.22 -5.23 -5.64
C ILE A 98 0.81 -5.20 -6.21
N ASP A 99 0.35 -4.01 -6.56
CA ASP A 99 -0.95 -3.78 -7.17
C ASP A 99 -0.78 -3.40 -8.64
N GLN A 100 -1.44 -4.16 -9.51
CA GLN A 100 -1.77 -3.72 -10.86
C GLN A 100 -3.11 -3.00 -10.77
N GLU A 101 -3.12 -1.69 -10.99
CA GLU A 101 -4.27 -0.83 -10.79
C GLU A 101 -4.60 0.01 -12.03
N LYS A 102 -5.85 0.45 -12.08
CA LYS A 102 -6.38 1.34 -13.10
C LYS A 102 -6.96 2.58 -12.44
N VAL A 103 -6.47 3.75 -12.85
CA VAL A 103 -6.90 5.05 -12.33
C VAL A 103 -7.65 5.82 -13.41
N ILE A 104 -8.88 6.21 -13.10
CA ILE A 104 -9.75 7.06 -13.90
C ILE A 104 -9.73 8.45 -13.26
N TYR A 105 -9.27 9.46 -13.99
CA TYR A 105 -9.17 10.85 -13.50
C TYR A 105 -10.42 11.70 -13.78
N THR A 106 -11.18 11.32 -14.80
CA THR A 106 -12.39 11.99 -15.28
C THR A 106 -13.39 10.93 -15.69
N LYS A 107 -14.66 11.10 -15.33
CA LYS A 107 -15.72 10.13 -15.60
C LYS A 107 -15.85 9.91 -17.11
N GLY A 108 -15.84 8.64 -17.52
CA GLY A 108 -15.86 8.26 -18.95
C GLY A 108 -14.52 8.44 -19.67
N GLY A 109 -13.47 8.90 -18.98
CA GLY A 109 -12.11 8.95 -19.52
C GLY A 109 -11.44 7.59 -19.58
N THR A 110 -10.39 7.49 -20.40
CA THR A 110 -9.57 6.27 -20.51
C THR A 110 -8.82 6.02 -19.20
N PRO A 111 -8.94 4.82 -18.59
CA PRO A 111 -8.16 4.47 -17.41
C PRO A 111 -6.66 4.49 -17.72
N LYS A 112 -5.87 5.03 -16.80
CA LYS A 112 -4.41 4.87 -16.81
C LYS A 112 -4.02 3.67 -15.98
N GLU A 113 -3.12 2.85 -16.50
CA GLU A 113 -2.67 1.63 -15.84
C GLU A 113 -1.38 1.89 -15.07
N PHE A 114 -1.30 1.36 -13.86
CA PHE A 114 -0.11 1.46 -13.02
C PHE A 114 0.22 0.09 -12.42
N VAL A 115 1.52 -0.13 -12.20
CA VAL A 115 2.01 -1.19 -11.31
C VAL A 115 2.70 -0.50 -10.15
N VAL A 116 2.13 -0.62 -8.96
CA VAL A 116 2.62 0.06 -7.75
C VAL A 116 2.99 -0.97 -6.70
N MET A 117 4.19 -0.88 -6.17
CA MET A 117 4.63 -1.70 -5.04
C MET A 117 4.70 -0.86 -3.77
N TYR A 118 4.18 -1.40 -2.68
CA TYR A 118 4.23 -0.82 -1.34
C TYR A 118 5.09 -1.72 -0.44
N VAL A 119 6.01 -1.13 0.30
CA VAL A 119 6.72 -1.79 1.40
C VAL A 119 6.10 -1.33 2.71
N VAL A 120 5.69 -2.28 3.55
CA VAL A 120 5.01 -2.03 4.81
C VAL A 120 5.90 -2.44 5.98
N GLU A 121 6.00 -1.59 6.98
CA GLU A 121 6.68 -1.90 8.24
C GLU A 121 5.88 -1.29 9.39
N ASN A 122 5.74 -2.01 10.51
CA ASN A 122 5.00 -1.54 11.69
C ASN A 122 3.60 -0.98 11.34
N GLN A 123 2.90 -1.67 10.44
CA GLN A 123 1.58 -1.31 9.92
C GLN A 123 1.52 0.05 9.19
N LYS A 124 2.65 0.55 8.68
CA LYS A 124 2.74 1.77 7.86
C LYS A 124 3.43 1.48 6.54
N ILE A 125 2.99 2.15 5.49
CA ILE A 125 3.71 2.15 4.21
C ILE A 125 4.96 3.02 4.37
N VAL A 126 6.13 2.41 4.24
CA VAL A 126 7.44 3.07 4.36
C VAL A 126 8.04 3.40 3.00
N GLU A 127 7.73 2.61 1.97
CA GLU A 127 8.18 2.88 0.61
C GLU A 127 7.08 2.62 -0.41
N VAL A 128 7.11 3.39 -1.49
CA VAL A 128 6.25 3.22 -2.67
C VAL A 128 7.12 3.21 -3.91
N TYR A 129 6.88 2.27 -4.83
CA TYR A 129 7.58 2.17 -6.10
C TYR A 129 6.59 2.17 -7.25
N TYR A 130 6.73 3.12 -8.17
CA TYR A 130 6.05 3.09 -9.46
C TYR A 130 6.88 2.29 -10.46
N ILE A 131 6.32 1.20 -10.95
CA ILE A 131 6.96 0.31 -11.92
C ILE A 131 6.41 0.63 -13.31
N LYS A 132 7.30 0.92 -14.27
CA LYS A 132 6.90 1.15 -15.67
C LYS A 132 6.36 -0.16 -16.26
N ARG A 133 5.27 -0.02 -17.01
CA ARG A 133 4.69 -1.08 -17.84
C ARG A 133 5.05 -0.87 -19.30
#